data_AF-A0A7Y3H5C3-F1
#
_entry.id   AF-A0A7Y3H5C3-F1
#
_cell.length_a   1.000
_cell.length_b   1.000
_cell.length_c   1.000
_cell.angle_alpha   90.00
_cell.angle_beta   90.00
_cell.angle_gamma   90.00
#
_symmetry.space_group_name_H-M   'P 1'
#
loop_
_entity.id
_entity.type
_entity.pdbx_description
1 polymer ?
#
loop_
_entity_poly.entity_id
_entity_poly.type
_entity_poly.pdbx_seq_one_letter_code
_entity_poly.pdbx_strand_id
1 'polypeptide(L)'
;MKYKMMTICFLIGLMANPLFASDLTISNVRAVNRTDILETPVSVIFDISWKNSWHNQKNHDAVWVFMKFGTQWDNHVKLVPNGHKILKNRSGETVNPEINISPDSLGFFIYPSKNFRGDINLKLQIVIDTSLQEISYRNLEGLSVHGIEMVYIPEGPFTLGSPDEAATKRAAFYKSDNDGNRDGLISIDSEESIEVGPQKGALY
;
A
#
# COMPACT_ATOMS: atom_id res chain seq x y z
N MET A 1 46.21 -15.61 -10.11
CA MET A 1 45.23 -16.56 -9.55
C MET A 1 44.59 -16.07 -8.24
N LYS A 2 45.33 -15.42 -7.32
CA LYS A 2 44.81 -14.93 -6.03
C LYS A 2 43.74 -13.81 -6.14
N TYR A 3 43.83 -12.92 -7.14
CA TYR A 3 42.84 -11.84 -7.34
C TYR A 3 41.50 -12.33 -7.90
N LYS A 4 41.48 -13.37 -8.77
CA LYS A 4 40.22 -13.97 -9.27
C LYS A 4 39.41 -14.65 -8.16
N MET A 5 40.09 -15.25 -7.18
CA MET A 5 39.41 -15.93 -6.06
C MET A 5 38.80 -14.94 -5.06
N MET A 6 39.44 -13.77 -4.87
CA MET A 6 38.92 -12.72 -3.99
C MET A 6 37.72 -11.97 -4.59
N THR A 7 37.66 -11.83 -5.92
CA THR A 7 36.49 -11.24 -6.62
C THR A 7 35.27 -12.17 -6.59
N ILE A 8 35.46 -13.50 -6.63
CA ILE A 8 34.35 -14.47 -6.58
C ILE A 8 33.71 -14.50 -5.17
N CYS A 9 34.49 -14.39 -4.10
CA CYS A 9 33.96 -14.31 -2.73
C CYS A 9 33.16 -13.01 -2.48
N PHE A 10 33.52 -11.89 -3.12
CA PHE A 10 32.78 -10.63 -2.99
C PHE A 10 31.43 -10.65 -3.73
N LEU A 11 31.35 -11.33 -4.88
CA LEU A 11 30.08 -11.50 -5.61
C LEU A 11 29.10 -12.47 -4.93
N ILE A 12 29.58 -13.49 -4.23
CA ILE A 12 28.73 -14.45 -3.49
C ILE A 12 28.16 -13.81 -2.21
N GLY A 13 28.89 -12.89 -1.58
CA GLY A 13 28.42 -12.15 -0.39
C GLY A 13 27.29 -11.15 -0.68
N LEU A 14 27.16 -10.68 -1.92
CA LEU A 14 26.09 -9.76 -2.34
C LEU A 14 24.75 -10.45 -2.63
N MET A 15 24.71 -11.78 -2.72
CA MET A 15 23.49 -12.55 -3.06
C MET A 15 22.79 -13.21 -1.85
N ALA A 16 23.24 -12.96 -0.63
CA ALA A 16 22.80 -13.72 0.55
C ALA A 16 21.99 -12.93 1.60
N ASN A 17 21.62 -11.68 1.33
CA ASN A 17 20.62 -11.00 2.16
C ASN A 17 19.25 -11.20 1.51
N PRO A 18 18.41 -12.13 1.98
CA PRO A 18 16.99 -12.03 1.66
C PRO A 18 16.56 -10.65 2.16
N LEU A 19 16.21 -9.77 1.23
CA LEU A 19 15.42 -8.58 1.55
C LEU A 19 14.13 -9.12 2.14
N PHE A 20 13.99 -9.02 3.47
CA PHE A 20 12.77 -9.35 4.17
C PHE A 20 11.72 -8.28 3.83
N ALA A 21 11.19 -8.32 2.61
CA ALA A 21 9.84 -7.84 2.36
C ALA A 21 8.89 -8.68 3.22
N SER A 22 7.70 -8.18 3.56
CA SER A 22 6.73 -8.93 4.38
C SER A 22 6.10 -10.12 3.63
N ASP A 23 6.77 -10.69 2.63
CA ASP A 23 6.35 -11.88 1.88
C ASP A 23 4.89 -11.80 1.37
N LEU A 24 4.42 -10.60 1.00
CA LEU A 24 3.09 -10.43 0.41
C LEU A 24 2.93 -11.36 -0.78
N THR A 25 1.97 -12.28 -0.65
CA THR A 25 1.67 -13.30 -1.64
C THR A 25 0.19 -13.25 -1.95
N ILE A 26 -0.13 -13.18 -3.23
CA ILE A 26 -1.49 -13.34 -3.76
C ILE A 26 -1.50 -14.57 -4.66
N SER A 27 -2.42 -15.49 -4.42
CA SER A 27 -2.47 -16.77 -5.12
C SER A 27 -3.89 -17.29 -5.26
N ASN A 28 -4.05 -18.39 -6.02
CA ASN A 28 -5.34 -19.07 -6.21
C ASN A 28 -6.45 -18.14 -6.73
N VAL A 29 -6.07 -17.14 -7.54
CA VAL A 29 -6.98 -16.18 -8.16
C VAL A 29 -7.90 -16.91 -9.12
N ARG A 30 -9.20 -16.75 -8.93
CA ARG A 30 -10.23 -17.25 -9.84
C ARG A 30 -11.43 -16.34 -9.85
N ALA A 31 -11.98 -16.12 -11.03
CA ALA A 31 -13.27 -15.49 -11.15
C ALA A 31 -14.40 -16.49 -10.87
N VAL A 32 -15.49 -16.00 -10.30
CA VAL A 32 -16.71 -16.74 -10.01
C VAL A 32 -17.88 -15.94 -10.57
N ASN A 33 -18.64 -16.56 -11.46
CA ASN A 33 -19.83 -15.98 -12.06
C ASN A 33 -21.04 -16.86 -11.69
N ARG A 34 -21.75 -16.49 -10.61
CA ARG A 34 -22.90 -17.23 -10.06
C ARG A 34 -24.17 -16.40 -10.21
N THR A 35 -24.64 -16.31 -11.45
CA THR A 35 -25.89 -15.62 -11.83
C THR A 35 -27.15 -16.28 -11.27
N ASP A 36 -27.02 -17.45 -10.64
CA ASP A 36 -28.11 -18.20 -10.01
C ASP A 36 -28.50 -17.69 -8.61
N ILE A 37 -27.77 -16.73 -8.05
CA ILE A 37 -27.99 -16.22 -6.67
C ILE A 37 -28.21 -14.69 -6.61
N LEU A 38 -27.72 -13.91 -7.60
CA LEU A 38 -27.96 -12.46 -7.74
C LEU A 38 -28.01 -12.10 -9.23
N GLU A 39 -28.69 -11.02 -9.62
CA GLU A 39 -28.66 -10.52 -11.02
C GLU A 39 -27.23 -10.19 -11.49
N THR A 40 -26.33 -9.81 -10.56
CA THR A 40 -24.89 -9.70 -10.78
C THR A 40 -24.09 -10.02 -9.50
N PRO A 41 -23.36 -11.15 -9.43
CA PRO A 41 -22.18 -11.21 -8.59
C PRO A 41 -21.03 -11.89 -9.32
N VAL A 42 -20.47 -11.18 -10.31
CA VAL A 42 -19.13 -11.52 -10.76
C VAL A 42 -18.19 -11.15 -9.62
N SER A 43 -17.50 -12.15 -9.09
CA SER A 43 -16.58 -11.98 -7.96
C SER A 43 -15.25 -12.66 -8.25
N VAL A 44 -14.20 -12.18 -7.59
CA VAL A 44 -12.88 -12.77 -7.63
C VAL A 44 -12.59 -13.38 -6.26
N ILE A 45 -12.28 -14.67 -6.26
CA ILE A 45 -11.80 -15.37 -5.07
C ILE A 45 -10.30 -15.57 -5.20
N PHE A 46 -9.57 -15.24 -4.14
CA PHE A 46 -8.13 -15.45 -4.07
C PHE A 46 -7.68 -15.64 -2.62
N ASP A 47 -6.47 -16.16 -2.46
CA ASP A 47 -5.76 -16.19 -1.18
C ASP A 47 -4.76 -15.02 -1.14
N ILE A 48 -4.69 -14.32 -0.02
CA ILE A 48 -3.73 -13.26 0.27
C ILE A 48 -3.07 -13.53 1.61
N SER A 49 -1.75 -13.37 1.67
CA SER A 49 -1.00 -13.49 2.91
C SER A 49 0.21 -12.58 2.93
N TRP A 50 0.56 -12.08 4.10
CA TRP A 50 1.82 -11.39 4.35
C TRP A 50 2.24 -11.61 5.81
N LYS A 51 3.53 -11.52 6.05
CA LYS A 51 4.17 -11.76 7.34
C LYS A 51 4.33 -10.47 8.12
N ASN A 52 4.52 -10.60 9.43
CA ASN A 52 4.90 -9.49 10.30
C ASN A 52 3.92 -8.29 10.22
N SER A 53 2.63 -8.56 10.02
CA SER A 53 1.59 -7.55 10.16
C SER A 53 1.52 -7.06 11.60
N TRP A 54 1.09 -5.81 11.75
CA TRP A 54 0.93 -5.18 13.05
C TRP A 54 -0.11 -4.08 13.02
N HIS A 55 -0.80 -3.93 14.15
CA HIS A 55 -1.68 -2.80 14.42
C HIS A 55 -1.47 -2.44 15.89
N ASN A 56 -1.25 -1.17 16.17
CA ASN A 56 -1.18 -0.63 17.53
C ASN A 56 -2.03 0.65 17.64
N GLN A 57 -2.02 1.31 18.80
CA GLN A 57 -2.83 2.51 19.04
C GLN A 57 -2.49 3.71 18.14
N LYS A 58 -1.29 3.76 17.56
CA LYS A 58 -0.84 4.86 16.72
C LYS A 58 -1.08 4.55 15.26
N ASN A 59 -0.61 3.42 14.76
CA ASN A 59 -0.60 3.11 13.34
C ASN A 59 -0.78 1.61 13.07
N HIS A 60 -0.79 1.23 11.79
CA HIS A 60 -0.81 -0.16 11.37
C HIS A 60 -0.24 -0.32 9.96
N ASP A 61 0.14 -1.55 9.62
CA ASP A 61 0.37 -1.93 8.23
C ASP A 61 -0.95 -2.22 7.51
N ALA A 62 -0.90 -2.24 6.19
CA ALA A 62 -2.01 -2.56 5.32
C ALA A 62 -1.49 -3.14 3.99
N VAL A 63 -2.40 -3.67 3.20
CA VAL A 63 -2.14 -3.95 1.78
C VAL A 63 -3.15 -3.18 0.95
N TRP A 64 -2.67 -2.40 -0.02
CA TRP A 64 -3.50 -1.87 -1.11
C TRP A 64 -3.64 -2.94 -2.18
N VAL A 65 -4.86 -3.42 -2.41
CA VAL A 65 -5.18 -4.47 -3.37
C VAL A 65 -5.99 -3.90 -4.51
N PHE A 66 -5.58 -4.20 -5.73
CA PHE A 66 -6.29 -3.81 -6.95
C PHE A 66 -6.26 -4.94 -7.98
N MET A 67 -7.13 -4.86 -8.98
CA MET A 67 -7.30 -5.90 -9.98
C MET A 67 -7.24 -5.32 -11.39
N LYS A 68 -6.82 -6.15 -12.36
CA LYS A 68 -6.73 -5.78 -13.77
C LYS A 68 -7.23 -6.88 -14.70
N PHE A 69 -7.82 -6.54 -15.85
CA PHE A 69 -8.24 -7.47 -16.92
C PHE A 69 -7.36 -7.43 -18.17
N GLY A 70 -7.02 -8.58 -18.75
CA GLY A 70 -6.29 -8.64 -20.02
C GLY A 70 -4.92 -7.93 -19.98
N THR A 71 -4.43 -7.52 -21.16
CA THR A 71 -3.06 -6.99 -21.36
C THR A 71 -3.01 -5.49 -21.69
N GLN A 72 -4.14 -4.78 -21.64
CA GLN A 72 -4.20 -3.34 -21.94
C GLN A 72 -3.82 -2.47 -20.74
N TRP A 73 -3.51 -1.19 -20.96
CA TRP A 73 -3.02 -0.28 -19.93
C TRP A 73 -4.14 0.33 -19.05
N ASP A 74 -5.33 0.55 -19.62
CA ASP A 74 -6.51 1.03 -18.91
C ASP A 74 -7.50 -0.10 -18.68
N ASN A 75 -7.19 -0.94 -17.70
CA ASN A 75 -7.89 -2.20 -17.46
C ASN A 75 -8.15 -2.48 -15.97
N HIS A 76 -8.10 -1.45 -15.12
CA HIS A 76 -8.41 -1.61 -13.70
C HIS A 76 -9.82 -2.12 -13.52
N VAL A 77 -10.02 -3.01 -12.55
CA VAL A 77 -11.34 -3.54 -12.21
C VAL A 77 -11.99 -2.64 -11.18
N LYS A 78 -13.22 -2.21 -11.43
CA LYS A 78 -14.02 -1.48 -10.44
C LYS A 78 -14.71 -2.45 -9.50
N LEU A 79 -14.73 -2.09 -8.22
CA LEU A 79 -15.31 -2.88 -7.14
C LEU A 79 -16.62 -2.25 -6.67
N VAL A 80 -17.59 -3.06 -6.30
CA VAL A 80 -18.77 -2.53 -5.60
C VAL A 80 -18.34 -2.03 -4.21
N PRO A 81 -19.03 -1.06 -3.60
CA PRO A 81 -18.63 -0.54 -2.28
C PRO A 81 -18.85 -1.53 -1.13
N ASN A 82 -19.68 -2.56 -1.30
CA ASN A 82 -20.10 -3.48 -0.24
C ASN A 82 -20.31 -4.91 -0.76
N GLY A 83 -20.39 -5.88 0.16
CA GLY A 83 -20.73 -7.28 -0.17
C GLY A 83 -19.52 -8.21 -0.35
N HIS A 84 -18.31 -7.71 -0.11
CA HIS A 84 -17.09 -8.52 -0.03
C HIS A 84 -17.09 -9.42 1.19
N LYS A 85 -16.37 -10.55 1.12
CA LYS A 85 -16.34 -11.54 2.19
C LYS A 85 -14.95 -12.05 2.46
N ILE A 86 -14.63 -12.21 3.75
CA ILE A 86 -13.53 -13.06 4.20
C ILE A 86 -14.09 -14.48 4.28
N LEU A 87 -13.82 -15.29 3.25
CA LEU A 87 -14.33 -16.67 3.17
C LEU A 87 -13.62 -17.60 4.15
N LYS A 88 -12.34 -17.34 4.43
CA LYS A 88 -11.58 -18.07 5.43
C LYS A 88 -10.50 -17.19 6.01
N ASN A 89 -10.41 -17.19 7.33
CA ASN A 89 -9.31 -16.56 8.04
C ASN A 89 -8.40 -17.65 8.61
N ARG A 90 -7.16 -17.68 8.15
CA ARG A 90 -6.10 -18.59 8.62
C ARG A 90 -5.03 -17.84 9.42
N SER A 91 -5.24 -16.56 9.65
CA SER A 91 -4.47 -15.76 10.59
C SER A 91 -4.79 -16.26 12.01
N GLY A 92 -3.91 -16.00 12.99
CA GLY A 92 -4.14 -16.40 14.39
C GLY A 92 -5.54 -15.97 14.89
N GLU A 93 -6.10 -16.74 15.83
CA GLU A 93 -7.53 -16.87 16.16
C GLU A 93 -8.33 -15.59 16.47
N THR A 94 -7.73 -14.41 16.48
CA THR A 94 -8.35 -13.20 17.06
C THR A 94 -8.53 -12.02 16.14
N VAL A 95 -7.91 -11.93 14.96
CA VAL A 95 -8.03 -10.75 14.08
C VAL A 95 -9.00 -11.00 12.94
N ASN A 96 -10.02 -10.16 12.77
CA ASN A 96 -10.83 -10.10 11.55
C ASN A 96 -10.45 -8.83 10.79
N PRO A 97 -9.62 -8.91 9.74
CA PRO A 97 -9.18 -7.73 9.00
C PRO A 97 -10.34 -6.90 8.46
N GLU A 98 -10.12 -5.59 8.39
CA GLU A 98 -11.05 -4.64 7.77
C GLU A 98 -10.71 -4.49 6.29
N ILE A 99 -11.74 -4.43 5.43
CA ILE A 99 -11.62 -4.16 4.00
C ILE A 99 -12.24 -2.79 3.75
N ASN A 100 -11.42 -1.82 3.33
CA ASN A 100 -11.84 -0.46 3.05
C ASN A 100 -11.71 -0.17 1.54
N ILE A 101 -12.85 -0.16 0.84
CA ILE A 101 -12.91 0.13 -0.61
C ILE A 101 -12.61 1.60 -0.85
N SER A 102 -11.77 1.89 -1.85
CA SER A 102 -11.45 3.26 -2.20
C SER A 102 -12.67 4.00 -2.78
N PRO A 103 -12.78 5.32 -2.57
CA PRO A 103 -13.87 6.11 -3.14
C PRO A 103 -13.99 6.02 -4.67
N ASP A 104 -12.87 5.82 -5.39
CA ASP A 104 -12.83 5.64 -6.85
C ASP A 104 -13.15 4.21 -7.32
N SER A 105 -13.36 3.28 -6.38
CA SER A 105 -13.64 1.86 -6.61
C SER A 105 -12.53 1.09 -7.32
N LEU A 106 -11.31 1.63 -7.45
CA LEU A 106 -10.20 0.99 -8.19
C LEU A 106 -9.42 -0.03 -7.35
N GLY A 107 -9.70 -0.12 -6.05
CA GLY A 107 -9.07 -1.08 -5.16
C GLY A 107 -9.58 -0.96 -3.73
N PHE A 108 -8.84 -1.55 -2.79
CA PHE A 108 -9.14 -1.46 -1.38
C PHE A 108 -7.89 -1.60 -0.52
N PHE A 109 -7.95 -1.03 0.67
CA PHE A 109 -7.03 -1.37 1.75
C PHE A 109 -7.55 -2.56 2.54
N ILE A 110 -6.66 -3.46 2.94
CA ILE A 110 -6.93 -4.50 3.93
C ILE A 110 -5.89 -4.47 5.05
N TYR A 111 -6.34 -4.49 6.29
CA TYR A 111 -5.48 -4.36 7.47
C TYR A 111 -6.12 -5.03 8.70
N PRO A 112 -5.34 -5.43 9.73
CA PRO A 112 -5.90 -5.96 10.97
C PRO A 112 -6.86 -4.94 11.61
N SER A 113 -8.05 -5.34 12.06
CA SER A 113 -9.05 -4.39 12.62
C SER A 113 -8.79 -3.94 14.07
N LYS A 114 -7.77 -4.48 14.73
CA LYS A 114 -7.43 -4.17 16.12
C LYS A 114 -5.98 -4.53 16.39
N ASN A 115 -5.50 -4.18 17.59
CA ASN A 115 -4.17 -4.54 18.07
C ASN A 115 -3.76 -5.96 17.69
N PHE A 116 -2.68 -6.06 16.92
CA PHE A 116 -2.24 -7.31 16.32
C PHE A 116 -0.74 -7.30 16.10
N ARG A 117 -0.16 -8.50 16.14
CA ARG A 117 1.19 -8.78 15.66
C ARG A 117 1.22 -10.21 15.15
N GLY A 118 1.67 -10.41 13.93
CA GLY A 118 1.85 -11.74 13.37
C GLY A 118 1.53 -11.78 11.88
N ASP A 119 1.35 -12.98 11.37
CA ASP A 119 1.12 -13.18 9.94
C ASP A 119 -0.38 -13.13 9.62
N ILE A 120 -0.71 -12.55 8.48
CA ILE A 120 -2.05 -12.55 7.93
C ILE A 120 -2.12 -13.59 6.81
N ASN A 121 -3.19 -14.38 6.81
CA ASN A 121 -3.48 -15.35 5.75
C ASN A 121 -5.00 -15.51 5.60
N LEU A 122 -5.51 -15.04 4.46
CA LEU A 122 -6.95 -14.91 4.22
C LEU A 122 -7.30 -15.51 2.87
N LYS A 123 -8.52 -16.05 2.80
CA LYS A 123 -9.22 -16.28 1.53
C LYS A 123 -10.31 -15.23 1.41
N LEU A 124 -10.26 -14.42 0.36
CA LEU A 124 -11.20 -13.33 0.11
C LEU A 124 -12.15 -13.68 -1.04
N GLN A 125 -13.32 -13.05 -1.03
CA GLN A 125 -14.22 -12.92 -2.17
C GLN A 125 -14.50 -11.43 -2.35
N ILE A 126 -13.98 -10.85 -3.42
CA ILE A 126 -14.19 -9.45 -3.79
C ILE A 126 -15.17 -9.39 -4.95
N VAL A 127 -16.10 -8.46 -4.90
CA VAL A 127 -17.22 -8.36 -5.85
C VAL A 127 -16.90 -7.22 -6.81
N ILE A 128 -17.04 -7.50 -8.10
CA ILE A 128 -16.73 -6.56 -9.18
C ILE A 128 -18.00 -5.75 -9.48
N ASP A 129 -17.83 -4.45 -9.72
CA ASP A 129 -18.90 -3.61 -10.24
C ASP A 129 -18.94 -3.71 -11.76
N THR A 130 -19.85 -4.53 -12.26
CA THR A 130 -20.07 -4.72 -13.70
C THR A 130 -20.96 -3.62 -14.31
N SER A 131 -21.54 -2.73 -13.51
CA SER A 131 -22.34 -1.61 -14.01
C SER A 131 -21.46 -0.42 -14.42
N LEU A 132 -20.30 -0.28 -13.76
CA LEU A 132 -19.37 0.81 -14.00
C LEU A 132 -18.31 0.50 -15.09
N GLN A 133 -18.38 -0.69 -15.70
CA GLN A 133 -17.43 -1.15 -16.71
C GLN A 133 -18.13 -2.07 -17.74
N GLU A 134 -17.89 -1.85 -19.03
CA GLU A 134 -18.34 -2.74 -20.11
C GLU A 134 -17.50 -4.02 -20.15
N ILE A 135 -17.61 -4.85 -19.11
CA ILE A 135 -16.92 -6.13 -19.04
C ILE A 135 -17.84 -7.19 -19.63
N SER A 136 -17.40 -7.82 -20.72
CA SER A 136 -17.99 -9.08 -21.18
C SER A 136 -17.72 -10.14 -20.12
N TYR A 137 -18.70 -10.37 -19.24
CA TYR A 137 -18.69 -11.35 -18.14
C TYR A 137 -18.36 -12.79 -18.56
N ARG A 138 -18.29 -13.07 -19.87
CA ARG A 138 -17.91 -14.37 -20.45
C ARG A 138 -16.41 -14.54 -20.64
N ASN A 139 -15.60 -13.48 -20.62
CA ASN A 139 -14.16 -13.59 -20.79
C ASN A 139 -13.40 -12.66 -19.84
N LEU A 140 -13.15 -13.14 -18.61
CA LEU A 140 -12.26 -12.48 -17.62
C LEU A 140 -10.80 -12.91 -17.84
N GLU A 141 -10.43 -13.17 -19.09
CA GLU A 141 -9.09 -13.60 -19.49
C GLU A 141 -8.05 -12.55 -19.09
N GLY A 142 -6.91 -13.02 -18.56
CA GLY A 142 -5.88 -12.14 -18.03
C GLY A 142 -6.27 -11.40 -16.74
N LEU A 143 -7.35 -11.81 -16.05
CA LEU A 143 -7.62 -11.30 -14.70
C LEU A 143 -6.42 -11.56 -13.79
N SER A 144 -5.93 -10.49 -13.19
CA SER A 144 -4.84 -10.52 -12.22
C SER A 144 -5.19 -9.66 -11.01
N VAL A 145 -4.74 -10.10 -9.84
CA VAL A 145 -4.89 -9.39 -8.57
C VAL A 145 -3.48 -8.99 -8.14
N HIS A 146 -3.33 -7.73 -7.77
CA HIS A 146 -2.07 -7.11 -7.39
C HIS A 146 -2.19 -6.52 -5.99
N GLY A 147 -1.08 -6.47 -5.27
CA GLY A 147 -1.03 -5.93 -3.92
C GLY A 147 0.23 -5.12 -3.71
N ILE A 148 0.11 -4.01 -2.99
CA ILE A 148 1.21 -3.17 -2.54
C ILE A 148 1.14 -3.11 -1.02
N GLU A 149 2.26 -3.41 -0.34
CA GLU A 149 2.36 -3.24 1.11
C GLU A 149 2.38 -1.76 1.46
N MET A 150 1.56 -1.36 2.42
CA MET A 150 1.30 0.01 2.81
C MET A 150 1.39 0.15 4.32
N VAL A 151 1.63 1.37 4.80
CA VAL A 151 1.57 1.70 6.22
C VAL A 151 0.65 2.90 6.38
N TYR A 152 -0.29 2.81 7.31
CA TYR A 152 -1.09 3.95 7.71
C TYR A 152 -0.23 4.90 8.55
N ILE A 153 -0.03 6.12 8.06
CA ILE A 153 0.61 7.20 8.80
C ILE A 153 -0.51 8.12 9.30
N PRO A 154 -0.72 8.22 10.62
CA PRO A 154 -1.76 9.07 11.18
C PRO A 154 -1.49 10.52 10.84
N GLU A 155 -2.56 11.23 10.55
CA GLU A 155 -2.53 12.69 10.47
C GLU A 155 -2.16 13.26 11.85
N GLY A 156 -1.36 14.31 11.84
CA GLY A 156 -0.98 15.03 13.04
C GLY A 156 0.06 16.09 12.75
N PRO A 157 0.22 17.06 13.65
CA PRO A 157 1.18 18.12 13.44
C PRO A 157 2.61 17.58 13.49
N PHE A 158 3.45 18.07 12.59
CA PHE A 158 4.88 17.76 12.56
C PHE A 158 5.69 18.99 12.17
N THR A 159 7.02 18.89 12.20
CA THR A 159 7.89 19.97 11.76
C THR A 159 8.73 19.56 10.56
N LEU A 160 8.91 20.48 9.62
CA LEU A 160 9.65 20.29 8.39
C LEU A 160 10.92 21.17 8.39
N GLY A 161 12.02 20.59 7.92
CA GLY A 161 13.34 21.24 7.86
C GLY A 161 14.38 20.61 8.79
N SER A 162 15.58 21.18 8.82
CA SER A 162 16.68 20.69 9.65
C SER A 162 16.98 21.58 10.87
N PRO A 163 17.07 21.00 12.09
CA PRO A 163 17.57 21.72 13.26
C PRO A 163 19.09 21.92 13.21
N ASP A 164 19.82 21.20 12.35
CA ASP A 164 21.28 21.26 12.21
C ASP A 164 21.71 22.31 11.17
N GLU A 165 22.46 23.32 11.61
CA GLU A 165 23.04 24.36 10.75
C GLU A 165 24.04 23.80 9.73
N ALA A 166 24.76 22.73 10.07
CA ALA A 166 25.70 22.11 9.13
C ALA A 166 24.96 21.44 7.96
N ALA A 167 23.75 20.93 8.19
CA ALA A 167 22.90 20.37 7.15
C ALA A 167 22.33 21.46 6.23
N THR A 168 21.99 22.64 6.77
CA THR A 168 21.56 23.78 5.94
C THR A 168 22.63 24.21 4.94
N LYS A 169 23.92 24.16 5.32
CA LYS A 169 25.05 24.39 4.40
C LYS A 169 25.18 23.30 3.30
N ARG A 170 24.39 22.24 3.38
CA ARG A 170 24.33 21.11 2.44
C ARG A 170 22.93 20.95 1.82
N ALA A 171 22.19 22.06 1.68
CA ALA A 171 20.87 22.12 1.05
C ALA A 171 19.75 21.38 1.81
N ALA A 172 19.84 21.26 3.13
CA ALA A 172 18.68 20.88 3.93
C ALA A 172 17.71 22.05 4.04
N PHE A 173 16.41 21.76 3.92
CA PHE A 173 15.36 22.76 4.01
C PHE A 173 15.27 23.41 5.41
N TYR A 174 14.77 24.64 5.45
CA TYR A 174 14.46 25.39 6.67
C TYR A 174 13.32 26.38 6.46
N LYS A 175 12.79 26.93 7.56
CA LYS A 175 11.89 28.08 7.52
C LYS A 175 12.71 29.35 7.25
N SER A 176 12.37 30.12 6.22
CA SER A 176 13.10 31.34 5.86
C SER A 176 12.71 32.56 6.71
N ASP A 177 13.65 33.44 7.01
CA ASP A 177 13.39 34.80 7.50
C ASP A 177 13.12 35.79 6.35
N ASN A 178 13.12 37.10 6.64
CA ASN A 178 12.89 38.14 5.63
C ASN A 178 13.99 38.22 4.55
N ASP A 179 15.17 37.68 4.83
CA ASP A 179 16.38 37.82 4.02
C ASP A 179 16.77 36.50 3.33
N GLY A 180 15.93 35.47 3.39
CA GLY A 180 16.26 34.15 2.84
C GLY A 180 17.10 33.26 3.78
N ASN A 181 17.38 33.70 5.01
CA ASN A 181 18.23 32.97 5.94
C ASN A 181 17.39 32.06 6.85
N ARG A 182 18.08 31.16 7.56
CA ARG A 182 17.46 30.17 8.43
C ARG A 182 16.79 30.79 9.66
N ASP A 183 15.50 30.54 9.79
CA ASP A 183 14.64 30.86 10.95
C ASP A 183 14.06 29.59 11.60
N GLY A 184 14.78 28.48 11.56
CA GLY A 184 14.40 27.23 12.21
C GLY A 184 13.51 26.33 11.35
N LEU A 185 12.51 25.70 11.99
CA LEU A 185 11.64 24.69 11.38
C LEU A 185 10.26 25.27 11.03
N ILE A 186 9.61 24.70 10.02
CA ILE A 186 8.21 24.99 9.69
C ILE A 186 7.32 24.03 10.47
N SER A 187 6.28 24.56 11.13
CA SER A 187 5.22 23.75 11.72
C SER A 187 4.19 23.43 10.64
N ILE A 188 3.88 22.15 10.47
CA ILE A 188 2.80 21.67 9.61
C ILE A 188 1.68 21.20 10.52
N ASP A 189 0.54 21.87 10.48
CA ASP A 189 -0.65 21.62 11.28
C ASP A 189 -1.93 21.48 10.44
N SER A 190 -1.81 21.54 9.11
CA SER A 190 -2.89 21.38 8.14
C SER A 190 -2.36 20.89 6.79
N GLU A 191 -3.27 20.50 5.88
CA GLU A 191 -2.97 20.12 4.49
C GLU A 191 -2.89 21.31 3.52
N GLU A 192 -2.92 22.55 4.05
CA GLU A 192 -2.82 23.75 3.23
C GLU A 192 -1.47 23.82 2.50
N SER A 193 -1.45 24.51 1.36
CA SER A 193 -0.23 24.64 0.57
C SER A 193 0.86 25.40 1.33
N ILE A 194 2.10 24.94 1.19
CA ILE A 194 3.27 25.57 1.79
C ILE A 194 3.96 26.41 0.72
N GLU A 195 4.25 27.67 1.03
CA GLU A 195 5.06 28.51 0.16
C GLU A 195 6.51 28.02 0.13
N VAL A 196 7.11 27.96 -1.06
CA VAL A 196 8.50 27.53 -1.26
C VAL A 196 9.32 28.68 -1.83
N GLY A 197 10.34 29.13 -1.11
CA GLY A 197 11.20 30.24 -1.51
C GLY A 197 11.78 31.03 -0.33
N PRO A 198 12.55 32.10 -0.61
CA PRO A 198 13.27 32.88 0.40
C PRO A 198 12.38 33.86 1.18
N GLN A 199 11.07 33.87 0.96
CA GLN A 199 10.14 34.73 1.67
C GLN A 199 10.02 34.31 3.13
N LYS A 200 9.80 35.28 4.03
CA LYS A 200 9.62 34.98 5.45
C LYS A 200 8.50 33.97 5.68
N GLY A 201 8.82 32.89 6.41
CA GLY A 201 7.89 31.83 6.77
C GLY A 201 7.77 30.70 5.76
N ALA A 202 8.30 30.86 4.54
CA ALA A 202 8.31 29.84 3.51
C ALA A 202 9.36 28.75 3.76
N LEU A 203 9.20 27.60 3.11
CA LEU A 203 10.19 26.53 3.05
C LEU A 203 11.26 26.91 2.03
N TYR A 204 12.51 26.99 2.47
CA TYR A 204 13.64 27.32 1.60
C TYR A 204 14.75 26.29 1.66
#